data_AF-A0A967F4G6-F1
#
_entry.id   AF-A0A967F4G6-F1
#
_cell.length_a   1.000
_cell.length_b   1.000
_cell.length_c   1.000
_cell.angle_alpha   90.00
_cell.angle_beta   90.00
_cell.angle_gamma   90.00
#
_symmetry.space_group_name_H-M   'P 1'
#
loop_
_entity.id
_entity.type
_entity.pdbx_description
1 polymer ?
#
loop_
_entity_poly.entity_id
_entity_poly.type
_entity_poly.pdbx_seq_one_letter_code
_entity_poly.pdbx_strand_id
1 'polypeptide(L)'
;AGVRGISLFLVPKFLVNDDGTLGERNGVTTASIEHKMGIKGSATCVLNFDEATGYLVGAENRGLPAMFKMMNLERIAVGIQGLGVAEVAYQNALEYARERTQSKAPAPRPDDSKAADPIIYQPDIKRKLLKI
;
A
#
# COMPACT_ATOMS: atom_id res chain seq x y z
N ALA A 1 -29.56 16.45 -4.66
CA ALA A 1 -28.23 16.82 -5.18
C ALA A 1 -27.31 15.61 -5.07
N GLY A 2 -26.55 15.27 -6.11
CA GLY A 2 -25.61 14.14 -6.12
C GLY A 2 -24.16 14.62 -6.01
N VAL A 3 -23.23 13.94 -6.66
CA VAL A 3 -21.79 14.28 -6.67
C VAL A 3 -21.47 15.73 -7.08
N ARG A 4 -22.37 16.39 -7.79
CA ARG A 4 -22.24 17.80 -8.21
C ARG A 4 -22.40 18.79 -7.06
N GLY A 5 -22.92 18.38 -5.91
CA GLY A 5 -23.06 19.23 -4.72
C GLY A 5 -21.96 19.04 -3.68
N ILE A 6 -20.88 18.32 -4.03
CA ILE A 6 -19.79 18.02 -3.10
C ILE A 6 -18.74 19.11 -3.18
N SER A 7 -18.40 19.71 -2.04
CA SER A 7 -17.28 20.62 -1.83
C SER A 7 -16.11 19.91 -1.15
N LEU A 8 -14.91 20.45 -1.29
CA LEU A 8 -13.70 19.94 -0.63
C LEU A 8 -13.30 20.90 0.49
N PHE A 9 -12.97 20.37 1.66
CA PHE A 9 -12.57 21.16 2.81
C PHE A 9 -11.23 20.69 3.37
N LEU A 10 -10.40 21.64 3.79
CA LEU A 10 -9.25 21.39 4.66
C LEU A 10 -9.77 21.38 6.10
N VAL A 11 -9.65 20.25 6.78
CA VAL A 11 -10.07 20.11 8.18
C VAL A 11 -8.84 19.71 9.00
N PRO A 12 -8.18 20.65 9.69
CA PRO A 12 -6.97 20.34 10.43
C PRO A 12 -7.31 19.65 11.76
N LYS A 13 -6.39 18.83 12.28
CA LYS A 13 -6.53 18.17 13.60
C LYS A 13 -6.52 19.18 14.76
N PHE A 14 -5.70 20.21 14.64
CA PHE A 14 -5.61 21.35 15.55
C PHE A 14 -5.83 22.61 14.73
N LEU A 15 -6.54 23.59 15.29
CA LEU A 15 -6.64 24.90 14.67
C LEU A 15 -5.25 25.54 14.66
N VAL A 16 -5.03 26.42 13.68
CA VAL A 16 -3.73 27.09 13.49
C VAL A 16 -3.93 28.56 13.75
N ASN A 17 -3.11 29.12 14.64
CA ASN A 17 -3.11 30.54 14.95
C ASN A 17 -2.47 31.34 13.80
N ASP A 18 -2.65 32.66 13.80
CA ASP A 18 -2.11 33.54 12.74
C ASP A 18 -0.58 33.49 12.62
N ASP A 19 0.11 33.16 13.71
CA ASP A 19 1.58 32.98 13.75
C ASP A 19 2.05 31.58 13.30
N GLY A 20 1.12 30.71 12.90
CA GLY A 20 1.39 29.33 12.47
C GLY A 20 1.52 28.32 13.61
N THR A 21 1.38 28.74 14.88
CA THR A 21 1.41 27.83 16.03
C THR A 21 0.13 27.02 16.15
N LEU A 22 0.21 25.87 16.83
CA LEU A 22 -0.94 25.02 17.08
C LEU A 22 -1.83 25.64 18.18
N GLY A 23 -3.09 25.85 17.84
CA GLY A 23 -4.14 26.27 18.77
C GLY A 23 -4.91 25.07 19.33
N GLU A 24 -6.19 25.29 19.60
CA GLU A 24 -7.07 24.28 20.19
C GLU A 24 -7.30 23.08 19.26
N ARG A 25 -7.65 21.94 19.86
CA ARG A 25 -7.97 20.73 19.11
C ARG A 25 -9.31 20.90 18.38
N ASN A 26 -9.33 20.63 17.09
CA ASN A 26 -10.52 20.72 16.27
C ASN A 26 -11.46 19.51 16.51
N GLY A 27 -12.72 19.62 16.10
CA GLY A 27 -13.78 18.62 16.23
C GLY A 27 -13.63 17.36 15.36
N VAL A 28 -12.40 16.96 15.02
CA VAL A 28 -12.12 15.72 14.28
C VAL A 28 -11.48 14.66 15.19
N THR A 29 -12.12 13.50 15.28
CA THR A 29 -11.68 12.40 16.15
C THR A 29 -11.65 11.06 15.42
N THR A 30 -10.77 10.16 15.88
CA THR A 30 -10.74 8.77 15.43
C THR A 30 -11.68 7.97 16.32
N ALA A 31 -12.77 7.48 15.75
CA ALA A 31 -13.77 6.68 16.47
C ALA A 31 -13.30 5.23 16.65
N SER A 32 -12.69 4.66 15.61
CA SER A 32 -12.17 3.30 15.63
C SER A 32 -11.05 3.11 14.61
N ILE A 33 -10.30 2.02 14.76
CA ILE A 33 -9.27 1.58 13.82
C ILE A 33 -9.64 0.17 13.34
N GLU A 34 -9.57 -0.04 12.03
CA GLU A 34 -10.03 -1.28 11.39
C GLU A 34 -9.10 -2.47 11.61
N HIS A 35 -9.70 -3.63 11.87
CA HIS A 35 -9.02 -4.93 11.91
C HIS A 35 -8.89 -5.51 10.49
N LYS A 36 -7.74 -5.26 9.87
CA LYS A 36 -7.47 -5.61 8.47
C LYS A 36 -6.78 -6.97 8.30
N MET A 37 -6.92 -7.56 7.11
CA MET A 37 -6.15 -8.74 6.68
C MET A 37 -4.63 -8.48 6.69
N GLY A 38 -4.20 -7.35 6.09
CA GLY A 38 -2.80 -6.94 5.95
C GLY A 38 -2.62 -5.44 6.23
N ILE A 39 -1.45 -4.88 5.88
CA ILE A 39 -1.09 -3.46 6.05
C ILE A 39 -1.45 -2.90 7.44
N LYS A 40 -1.29 -3.72 8.48
CA LYS A 40 -1.74 -3.43 9.85
C LYS A 40 -0.99 -2.27 10.52
N GLY A 41 0.23 -1.96 10.04
CA GLY A 41 0.99 -0.79 10.48
C GLY A 41 0.41 0.55 10.01
N SER A 42 -0.51 0.55 9.03
CA SER A 42 -1.26 1.74 8.64
C SER A 42 -2.58 1.78 9.40
N ALA A 43 -2.80 2.82 10.21
CA ALA A 43 -4.05 3.03 10.93
C ALA A 43 -5.13 3.47 9.94
N THR A 44 -6.04 2.55 9.61
CA THR A 44 -7.22 2.84 8.78
C THR A 44 -8.37 3.09 9.74
N CYS A 45 -8.95 4.29 9.66
CA CYS A 45 -9.75 4.83 10.75
C CYS A 45 -11.17 5.14 10.30
N VAL A 46 -12.12 4.95 11.21
CA VAL A 46 -13.39 5.69 11.17
C VAL A 46 -13.13 7.06 11.79
N LEU A 47 -13.46 8.12 11.06
CA LEU A 47 -13.30 9.51 11.52
C LEU A 47 -14.68 10.13 11.76
N ASN A 48 -14.84 10.74 12.93
CA ASN A 48 -16.00 11.56 13.26
C ASN A 48 -15.63 13.04 13.15
N PHE A 49 -16.55 13.82 12.61
CA PHE A 49 -16.45 15.27 12.45
C PHE A 49 -17.64 15.92 13.15
N ASP A 50 -17.44 16.37 14.39
CA ASP A 50 -18.47 16.93 15.25
C ASP A 50 -18.14 18.40 15.51
N GLU A 51 -18.96 19.32 14.99
CA GLU A 51 -18.71 20.78 15.04
C GLU A 51 -17.28 21.16 14.57
N ALA A 52 -16.74 20.39 13.61
CA ALA A 52 -15.38 20.59 13.11
C ALA A 52 -15.29 21.81 12.18
N THR A 53 -14.31 22.68 12.44
CA THR A 53 -13.99 23.80 11.54
C THR A 53 -13.29 23.28 10.29
N GLY A 54 -13.84 23.60 9.13
CA GLY A 54 -13.27 23.27 7.83
C GLY A 54 -13.18 24.49 6.91
N TYR A 55 -12.12 24.55 6.12
CA TYR A 55 -11.86 25.67 5.19
C TYR A 55 -12.08 25.20 3.76
N LEU A 56 -12.92 25.90 2.99
CA LEU A 56 -13.23 25.54 1.61
C LEU A 56 -11.97 25.57 0.75
N VAL A 57 -11.71 24.47 0.04
CA VAL A 57 -10.62 24.34 -0.92
C VAL A 57 -11.16 24.52 -2.33
N GLY A 58 -10.79 25.61 -2.98
CA GLY A 58 -11.27 25.94 -4.32
C GLY A 58 -12.69 26.51 -4.29
N ALA A 59 -13.54 26.07 -5.21
CA ALA A 59 -14.90 26.57 -5.36
C ALA A 59 -15.94 25.63 -4.74
N GLU A 60 -17.02 26.20 -4.25
CA GLU A 60 -18.18 25.47 -3.75
C GLU A 60 -18.71 24.52 -4.84
N ASN A 61 -19.15 23.32 -4.44
CA ASN A 61 -19.73 22.31 -5.34
C ASN A 61 -18.75 21.79 -6.41
N ARG A 62 -17.44 22.07 -6.26
CA ARG A 62 -16.36 21.62 -7.16
C ARG A 62 -15.34 20.72 -6.44
N GLY A 63 -15.71 20.11 -5.33
CA GLY A 63 -14.83 19.29 -4.49
C GLY A 63 -14.40 17.99 -5.15
N LEU A 64 -15.32 17.26 -5.80
CA LEU A 64 -14.97 15.99 -6.45
C LEU A 64 -13.92 16.14 -7.57
N PRO A 65 -14.04 17.11 -8.51
CA PRO A 65 -12.97 17.40 -9.47
C PRO A 65 -11.62 17.75 -8.82
N ALA A 66 -11.63 18.47 -7.70
CA ALA A 66 -10.41 18.78 -6.96
C ALA A 66 -9.78 17.52 -6.36
N MET A 67 -10.59 16.63 -5.78
CA MET A 67 -10.14 15.36 -5.21
C MET A 67 -9.54 14.40 -6.25
N PHE A 68 -10.04 14.40 -7.50
CA PHE A 68 -9.50 13.55 -8.55
C PHE A 68 -8.02 13.82 -8.87
N LYS A 69 -7.53 15.05 -8.64
CA LYS A 69 -6.09 15.35 -8.79
C LYS A 69 -5.25 14.54 -7.82
N MET A 70 -5.68 14.44 -6.56
CA MET A 70 -5.04 13.63 -5.52
C MET A 70 -5.15 12.13 -5.84
N MET A 71 -6.31 11.68 -6.32
CA MET A 71 -6.54 10.26 -6.65
C MET A 71 -5.66 9.74 -7.78
N ASN A 72 -5.27 10.58 -8.74
CA ASN A 72 -4.37 10.15 -9.81
C ASN A 72 -2.98 9.78 -9.28
N LEU A 73 -2.45 10.59 -8.35
CA LEU A 73 -1.19 10.27 -7.68
C LEU A 73 -1.31 8.99 -6.84
N GLU A 74 -2.40 8.87 -6.08
CA GLU A 74 -2.62 7.71 -5.22
C GLU A 74 -2.68 6.39 -6.01
N ARG A 75 -3.32 6.38 -7.19
CA ARG A 75 -3.34 5.20 -8.07
C ARG A 75 -1.94 4.75 -8.48
N ILE A 76 -1.08 5.71 -8.83
CA ILE A 76 0.31 5.41 -9.21
C ILE A 76 1.08 4.89 -7.99
N ALA A 77 0.92 5.54 -6.83
CA ALA A 77 1.60 5.14 -5.60
C ALA A 77 1.22 3.71 -5.18
N VAL A 78 -0.07 3.36 -5.20
CA VAL A 78 -0.54 2.00 -4.88
C VAL A 78 -0.04 0.98 -5.90
N GLY A 79 0.02 1.34 -7.19
CA GLY A 79 0.61 0.47 -8.22
C GLY A 79 2.10 0.17 -7.96
N ILE A 80 2.87 1.18 -7.58
CA ILE A 80 4.29 1.04 -7.22
C ILE A 80 4.47 0.18 -5.96
N GLN A 81 3.60 0.34 -4.95
CA GLN A 81 3.61 -0.52 -3.76
C GLN A 81 3.43 -2.00 -4.14
N GLY A 82 2.50 -2.30 -5.05
CA GLY A 82 2.28 -3.67 -5.55
C GLY A 82 3.54 -4.25 -6.20
N LEU A 83 4.21 -3.46 -7.05
CA LEU A 83 5.48 -3.84 -7.67
C LEU A 83 6.57 -4.09 -6.63
N GLY A 84 6.72 -3.20 -5.63
CA GLY A 84 7.72 -3.35 -4.59
C GLY A 84 7.54 -4.63 -3.76
N VAL A 85 6.28 -4.98 -3.44
CA VAL A 85 5.97 -6.24 -2.73
C VAL A 85 6.26 -7.47 -3.61
N ALA A 86 5.95 -7.41 -4.91
CA ALA A 86 6.27 -8.50 -5.83
C ALA A 86 7.78 -8.73 -5.97
N GLU A 87 8.56 -7.65 -6.10
CA GLU A 87 10.02 -7.71 -6.23
C GLU A 87 10.68 -8.33 -4.99
N VAL A 88 10.33 -7.87 -3.79
CA VAL A 88 10.92 -8.44 -2.56
C VAL A 88 10.52 -9.91 -2.40
N ALA A 89 9.28 -10.28 -2.74
CA ALA A 89 8.84 -11.67 -2.70
C ALA A 89 9.63 -12.54 -3.71
N TYR A 90 9.89 -12.03 -4.91
CA TYR A 90 10.73 -12.70 -5.91
C TYR A 90 12.15 -12.92 -5.40
N GLN A 91 12.81 -11.88 -4.90
CA GLN A 91 14.17 -11.97 -4.39
C GLN A 91 14.29 -13.03 -3.28
N ASN A 92 13.36 -13.02 -2.31
CA ASN A 92 13.30 -14.02 -1.25
C ASN A 92 13.06 -15.43 -1.79
N ALA A 93 12.15 -15.59 -2.75
CA ALA A 93 11.88 -16.88 -3.36
C ALA A 93 13.08 -17.43 -4.16
N LEU A 94 13.81 -16.54 -4.86
CA LEU A 94 15.01 -16.89 -5.62
C LEU A 94 16.15 -17.32 -4.69
N GLU A 95 16.38 -16.58 -3.61
CA GLU A 95 17.37 -16.92 -2.59
C GLU A 95 17.05 -18.29 -1.97
N TYR A 96 15.81 -18.47 -1.53
CA TYR A 96 15.35 -19.76 -0.99
C TYR A 96 15.53 -20.92 -2.00
N ALA A 97 15.22 -20.70 -3.28
CA ALA A 97 15.33 -21.73 -4.30
C ALA A 97 16.78 -22.18 -4.58
N ARG A 98 17.76 -21.29 -4.35
CA ARG A 98 19.19 -21.59 -4.53
C ARG A 98 19.75 -22.47 -3.42
N GLU A 99 19.20 -22.38 -2.22
CA GLU A 99 19.71 -23.10 -1.05
C GLU A 99 18.93 -24.36 -0.73
N ARG A 100 17.60 -24.33 -0.90
CA ARG A 100 16.74 -25.47 -0.55
C ARG A 100 17.02 -26.66 -1.45
N THR A 101 17.56 -27.75 -0.90
CA THR A 101 17.75 -29.01 -1.62
C THR A 101 16.54 -29.93 -1.46
N GLN A 102 16.03 -30.47 -2.57
CA GLN A 102 14.96 -31.46 -2.55
C GLN A 102 14.85 -32.23 -3.86
N SER A 103 14.87 -33.56 -3.78
CA SER A 103 14.87 -34.50 -4.92
C SER A 103 16.05 -34.29 -5.89
N LYS A 104 16.23 -35.23 -6.81
CA LYS A 104 17.21 -35.08 -7.91
C LYS A 104 16.58 -34.25 -9.03
N ALA A 105 17.35 -33.35 -9.63
CA ALA A 105 16.93 -32.60 -10.81
C ALA A 105 16.95 -33.50 -12.07
N PRO A 106 16.22 -33.14 -13.14
CA PRO A 106 16.36 -33.80 -14.44
C PRO A 106 17.80 -33.68 -14.97
N ALA A 107 18.23 -34.69 -15.74
CA ALA A 107 19.55 -34.65 -16.38
C ALA A 107 19.60 -33.57 -17.49
N PRO A 108 20.77 -32.93 -17.73
CA PRO A 108 22.02 -33.09 -16.98
C PRO A 108 21.96 -32.40 -15.61
N ARG A 109 22.47 -33.11 -14.59
CA ARG A 109 22.46 -32.63 -13.20
C ARG A 109 23.70 -31.78 -12.93
N PRO A 110 23.60 -30.81 -11.99
CA PRO A 110 24.76 -30.02 -11.58
C PRO A 110 25.82 -30.88 -10.87
N ASP A 111 25.39 -31.90 -10.12
CA ASP A 111 26.28 -32.83 -9.42
C ASP A 111 25.58 -34.18 -9.19
N ASP A 112 26.03 -35.22 -9.89
CA ASP A 112 25.44 -36.56 -9.79
C ASP A 112 25.74 -37.28 -8.46
N SER A 113 26.78 -36.86 -7.74
CA SER A 113 27.17 -37.45 -6.46
C SER A 113 26.22 -37.08 -5.32
N LYS A 114 25.48 -35.98 -5.46
CA LYS A 114 24.56 -35.49 -4.41
C LYS A 114 23.24 -36.26 -4.39
N ALA A 115 22.75 -36.51 -3.18
CA ALA A 115 21.46 -37.17 -2.93
C ALA A 115 20.26 -36.34 -3.41
N ALA A 116 20.37 -35.01 -3.36
CA ALA A 116 19.36 -34.07 -3.84
C ALA A 116 20.02 -32.78 -4.36
N ASP A 117 19.34 -32.10 -5.27
CA ASP A 117 19.79 -30.84 -5.86
C ASP A 117 18.97 -29.66 -5.31
N PRO A 118 19.53 -28.44 -5.34
CA PRO A 118 18.76 -27.23 -5.09
C PRO A 118 17.52 -27.14 -5.98
N ILE A 119 16.39 -26.71 -5.42
CA ILE A 119 15.10 -26.70 -6.13
C ILE A 119 15.10 -25.74 -7.32
N ILE A 120 16.01 -24.77 -7.39
CA ILE A 120 16.22 -23.92 -8.57
C ILE A 120 16.54 -24.74 -9.83
N TYR A 121 17.04 -25.97 -9.73
CA TYR A 121 17.29 -26.83 -10.89
C TYR A 121 16.04 -27.54 -11.41
N GLN A 122 14.93 -27.49 -10.66
CA GLN A 122 13.66 -28.10 -11.07
C GLN A 122 12.97 -27.24 -12.15
N PRO A 123 12.53 -27.82 -13.28
CA PRO A 123 11.96 -27.06 -14.40
C PRO A 123 10.76 -26.19 -14.00
N ASP A 124 9.86 -26.70 -13.16
CA ASP A 124 8.68 -25.94 -12.72
C ASP A 124 9.06 -24.75 -11.83
N ILE A 125 10.09 -24.88 -11.01
CA ILE A 125 10.60 -23.79 -10.16
C ILE A 125 11.25 -22.71 -11.02
N LYS A 126 12.09 -23.07 -12.00
CA LYS A 126 12.64 -22.09 -12.97
C LYS A 126 11.53 -21.37 -13.72
N ARG A 127 10.54 -22.12 -14.23
CA ARG A 127 9.39 -21.57 -14.93
C ARG A 127 8.60 -20.59 -14.06
N LYS A 128 8.43 -20.90 -12.77
CA LYS A 128 7.77 -20.01 -11.81
C LYS A 128 8.59 -18.74 -11.58
N LEU A 129 9.89 -18.87 -11.30
CA LEU A 129 10.78 -17.72 -11.07
C LEU A 129 10.86 -16.77 -12.28
N LEU A 130 10.77 -17.28 -13.51
CA LEU A 130 10.75 -16.45 -14.73
C LEU A 130 9.41 -15.76 -15.01
N LYS A 131 8.35 -16.08 -14.25
CA LYS A 131 7.00 -15.54 -14.44
C LYS A 131 6.54 -14.63 -13.30
N ILE A 132 7.29 -14.58 -12.21
CA ILE A 132 7.10 -13.60 -11.13
C ILE A 132 7.68 -12.28 -11.62
#